data_AF-A0A7V5YI27-F1
#
_entry.id   AF-A0A7V5YI27-F1
#
_cell.length_a   1.000
_cell.length_b   1.000
_cell.length_c   1.000
_cell.angle_alpha   90.00
_cell.angle_beta   90.00
_cell.angle_gamma   90.00
#
_symmetry.space_group_name_H-M   'P 1'
#
loop_
_entity.id
_entity.type
_entity.pdbx_description
1 polymer ?
#
loop_
_entity_poly.entity_id
_entity_poly.type
_entity_poly.pdbx_seq_one_letter_code
_entity_poly.pdbx_strand_id
1 'polypeptide(L)'
;MVSQHNTHDDNVMGKAFDARLMRRLMHFLKPYWKMFSVCVLLILVLTGIQTVLPYITKIAIDDFLTLPWAVVTLDSSPSVGKPIALADGRYLIRTNEVPSDMRKTWELSGALSAKRYLFVPQGSAQEAVASRYPQVFTPAPGGSFASEEALRALPAADTIVLRQGAITGVIRLAILFAIALIIRFLFGVGQVYLLQLTGQKVMYDMRRQIFAHVLRLPLSYFDSTPVGRLVTRVTNDVA
;
A
#
# COMPACT_ATOMS: atom_id res chain seq x y z
N MET A 1 -40.90 45.67 6.02
CA MET A 1 -41.86 44.53 6.02
C MET A 1 -41.11 43.31 5.52
N VAL A 2 -40.91 42.36 6.42
CA VAL A 2 -39.86 41.33 6.38
C VAL A 2 -40.39 40.04 5.74
N SER A 3 -39.57 39.54 4.80
CA SER A 3 -39.39 38.16 4.36
C SER A 3 -40.18 37.07 5.11
N GLN A 4 -41.11 36.42 4.41
CA GLN A 4 -41.60 35.08 4.73
C GLN A 4 -41.86 34.29 3.44
N HIS A 5 -40.82 33.73 2.81
CA HIS A 5 -40.96 32.50 2.01
C HIS A 5 -39.60 31.90 1.63
N ASN A 6 -38.98 31.11 2.53
CA ASN A 6 -38.16 29.92 2.18
C ASN A 6 -37.50 29.32 3.43
N THR A 7 -38.24 28.49 4.17
CA THR A 7 -37.70 27.67 5.27
C THR A 7 -38.34 26.27 5.27
N HIS A 8 -38.45 25.64 4.08
CA HIS A 8 -39.00 24.29 3.96
C HIS A 8 -38.04 23.22 3.40
N ASP A 9 -36.84 23.58 2.96
CA ASP A 9 -35.91 22.62 2.33
C ASP A 9 -34.91 21.96 3.31
N ASP A 10 -34.74 22.48 4.52
CA ASP A 10 -33.69 22.00 5.44
C ASP A 10 -34.10 20.78 6.31
N ASN A 11 -35.36 20.33 6.23
CA ASN A 11 -35.89 19.23 7.05
C ASN A 11 -35.98 17.87 6.33
N VAL A 12 -35.57 17.75 5.07
CA VAL A 12 -35.67 16.49 4.30
C VAL A 12 -34.42 15.60 4.48
N MET A 13 -33.29 16.16 4.93
CA MET A 13 -32.02 15.42 4.94
C MET A 13 -31.80 14.50 6.15
N GLY A 14 -32.47 14.75 7.27
CA GLY A 14 -32.34 13.94 8.50
C GLY A 14 -33.11 12.61 8.50
N LYS A 15 -34.03 12.39 7.55
CA LYS A 15 -34.84 11.16 7.39
C LYS A 15 -34.29 10.20 6.32
N ALA A 16 -33.14 10.51 5.72
CA ALA A 16 -32.60 9.76 4.59
C ALA A 16 -32.06 8.36 4.96
N PHE A 17 -31.87 8.08 6.25
CA PHE A 17 -31.49 6.75 6.74
C PHE A 17 -32.60 6.20 7.64
N ASP A 18 -33.73 5.79 7.04
CA ASP A 18 -34.77 5.08 7.79
C ASP A 18 -34.23 3.70 8.17
N ALA A 19 -33.79 3.56 9.42
CA ALA A 19 -33.29 2.31 9.98
C ALA A 19 -34.28 1.15 9.81
N ARG A 20 -35.59 1.45 9.65
CA ARG A 20 -36.62 0.43 9.37
C ARG A 20 -36.50 -0.12 7.95
N LEU A 21 -36.26 0.74 6.95
CA LEU A 21 -36.03 0.32 5.57
C LEU A 21 -34.74 -0.49 5.45
N MET A 22 -33.67 -0.05 6.12
CA MET A 22 -32.41 -0.80 6.19
C MET A 22 -32.59 -2.18 6.83
N ARG A 23 -33.32 -2.27 7.95
CA ARG A 23 -33.60 -3.56 8.59
C ARG A 23 -34.42 -4.49 7.70
N ARG A 24 -35.32 -3.93 6.90
CA ARG A 24 -36.09 -4.68 5.89
C ARG A 24 -35.20 -5.17 4.75
N LEU A 25 -34.27 -4.34 4.27
CA LEU A 25 -33.29 -4.73 3.24
C LEU A 25 -32.36 -5.85 3.75
N MET A 26 -31.89 -5.75 5.01
CA MET A 26 -31.07 -6.80 5.62
C MET A 26 -31.80 -8.14 5.72
N HIS A 27 -33.14 -8.15 5.83
CA HIS A 27 -33.91 -9.39 5.81
C HIS A 27 -33.79 -10.12 4.47
N PHE A 28 -33.77 -9.39 3.34
CA PHE A 28 -33.52 -9.96 2.02
C PHE A 28 -32.08 -10.44 1.83
N LEU A 29 -31.12 -9.83 2.54
CA LEU A 29 -29.73 -10.25 2.53
C LEU A 29 -29.45 -11.47 3.44
N LYS A 30 -30.29 -11.72 4.45
CA LYS A 30 -30.17 -12.84 5.41
C LYS A 30 -29.91 -14.21 4.77
N PRO A 31 -30.65 -14.65 3.72
CA PRO A 31 -30.35 -15.93 3.05
C PRO A 31 -28.97 -15.99 2.38
N TYR A 32 -28.39 -14.83 2.03
CA TYR A 32 -27.09 -14.70 1.36
C TYR A 32 -25.95 -14.28 2.30
N TRP A 33 -26.17 -14.28 3.62
CA TRP A 33 -25.21 -13.77 4.61
C TRP A 33 -23.84 -14.46 4.57
N LYS A 34 -23.78 -15.74 4.20
CA LYS A 34 -22.51 -16.46 4.02
C LYS A 34 -21.68 -15.89 2.87
N MET A 35 -22.31 -15.61 1.73
CA MET A 35 -21.63 -15.00 0.57
C MET A 35 -21.19 -13.57 0.90
N PHE A 36 -22.03 -12.81 1.58
CA PHE A 36 -21.69 -11.47 2.04
C PHE A 36 -20.50 -11.48 3.03
N SER A 37 -20.50 -12.41 3.98
CA SER A 37 -19.40 -12.58 4.95
C SER A 37 -18.09 -12.95 4.25
N VAL A 38 -18.14 -13.79 3.20
CA VAL A 38 -16.96 -14.09 2.36
C VAL A 38 -16.47 -12.84 1.62
N CYS A 39 -17.37 -12.01 1.07
CA CYS A 39 -16.98 -10.73 0.46
C CYS A 39 -16.31 -9.80 1.46
N VAL A 40 -16.84 -9.66 2.68
CA VAL A 40 -16.24 -8.84 3.74
C VAL A 40 -14.87 -9.37 4.14
N LEU A 41 -14.72 -10.69 4.28
CA LEU A 41 -13.43 -11.31 4.56
C LEU A 41 -12.42 -11.05 3.43
N LEU A 42 -12.85 -11.20 2.17
CA LEU A 42 -12.02 -10.89 1.00
C LEU A 42 -11.60 -9.43 0.96
N ILE A 43 -12.48 -8.50 1.34
CA ILE A 43 -12.13 -7.08 1.46
C ILE A 43 -11.03 -6.89 2.51
N LEU A 44 -11.16 -7.49 3.69
CA LEU A 44 -10.15 -7.38 4.74
C LEU A 44 -8.80 -7.95 4.29
N VAL A 45 -8.80 -9.10 3.61
CA VAL A 45 -7.59 -9.69 3.02
C VAL A 45 -6.99 -8.78 1.95
N LEU A 46 -7.80 -8.22 1.04
CA LEU A 46 -7.34 -7.30 0.00
C LEU A 46 -6.75 -6.02 0.59
N THR A 47 -7.36 -5.48 1.64
CA THR A 47 -6.81 -4.34 2.38
C THR A 47 -5.47 -4.69 3.00
N GLY A 48 -5.34 -5.86 3.62
CA GLY A 48 -4.06 -6.36 4.14
C GLY A 48 -2.99 -6.43 3.06
N ILE A 49 -3.31 -7.00 1.90
CA ILE A 49 -2.38 -7.08 0.75
C ILE A 49 -2.01 -5.68 0.26
N GLN A 50 -2.95 -4.74 0.19
CA GLN A 50 -2.69 -3.35 -0.22
C GLN A 50 -1.69 -2.64 0.69
N THR A 51 -1.66 -2.96 1.98
CA THR A 51 -0.67 -2.42 2.93
C THR A 51 0.72 -3.03 2.75
N VAL A 52 0.82 -4.26 2.26
CA VAL A 52 2.12 -4.91 2.02
C VAL A 52 2.89 -4.24 0.87
N LEU A 53 2.20 -3.74 -0.16
CA LEU A 53 2.82 -3.08 -1.31
C LEU A 53 3.73 -1.89 -0.93
N PRO A 54 3.26 -0.85 -0.21
CA PRO A 54 4.11 0.28 0.17
C PRO A 54 5.23 -0.15 1.11
N TYR A 55 5.05 -1.20 1.92
CA TYR A 55 6.10 -1.74 2.76
C TYR A 55 7.22 -2.41 1.95
N ILE A 56 6.86 -3.19 0.92
CA ILE A 56 7.83 -3.76 -0.03
C ILE A 56 8.60 -2.63 -0.73
N THR A 57 7.91 -1.60 -1.22
CA THR A 57 8.56 -0.45 -1.87
C THR A 57 9.50 0.29 -0.91
N LYS A 58 9.13 0.44 0.36
CA LYS A 58 10.00 1.03 1.39
C LYS A 58 11.30 0.25 1.54
N ILE A 59 11.22 -1.08 1.69
CA ILE A 59 12.41 -1.95 1.78
C ILE A 59 13.27 -1.83 0.52
N ALA A 60 12.65 -1.75 -0.66
CA ALA A 60 13.35 -1.59 -1.92
C ALA A 60 14.21 -0.32 -1.94
N ILE A 61 13.64 0.79 -1.49
CA ILE A 61 14.29 2.10 -1.49
C ILE A 61 15.40 2.15 -0.43
N ASP A 62 15.07 1.79 0.81
CA ASP A 62 15.95 1.97 1.96
C ASP A 62 17.17 1.05 1.89
N ASP A 63 17.01 -0.22 1.50
CA ASP A 63 18.11 -1.20 1.55
C ASP A 63 18.91 -1.31 0.24
N PHE A 64 18.32 -0.95 -0.90
CA PHE A 64 18.96 -1.20 -2.19
C PHE A 64 19.17 0.02 -3.08
N LEU A 65 18.31 1.03 -2.98
CA LEU A 65 18.42 2.23 -3.81
C LEU A 65 19.41 3.24 -3.21
N THR A 66 19.43 3.35 -1.88
CA THR A 66 20.40 4.19 -1.16
C THR A 66 21.68 3.43 -0.84
N LEU A 67 22.81 4.12 -0.90
CA LEU A 67 24.08 3.55 -0.44
C LEU A 67 24.02 3.40 1.10
N PRO A 68 24.29 2.19 1.65
CA PRO A 68 23.92 1.88 3.02
C PRO A 68 24.77 2.59 4.08
N TRP A 69 25.97 3.07 3.73
CA TRP A 69 26.90 3.65 4.70
C TRP A 69 26.89 5.19 4.68
N ALA A 70 26.99 5.79 5.86
CA ALA A 70 27.19 7.21 6.05
C ALA A 70 28.37 7.44 7.01
N VAL A 71 29.07 8.56 6.84
CA VAL A 71 30.15 8.97 7.75
C VAL A 71 29.55 9.88 8.82
N VAL A 72 29.86 9.58 10.07
CA VAL A 72 29.49 10.35 11.25
C VAL A 72 30.74 10.84 11.94
N THR A 73 30.80 12.13 12.27
CA THR A 73 31.87 12.75 13.07
C THR A 73 31.37 12.86 14.51
N LEU A 74 31.95 12.08 15.43
CA LEU A 74 31.59 12.10 16.84
C LEU A 74 32.85 12.05 17.72
N ASP A 75 32.78 12.72 18.86
CA ASP A 75 33.89 12.74 19.84
C ASP A 75 34.12 11.37 20.50
N SER A 76 33.13 10.47 20.44
CA SER A 76 33.20 9.11 20.98
C SER A 76 32.54 8.09 20.06
N SER A 77 33.01 6.85 20.11
CA SER A 77 32.49 5.76 19.28
C SER A 77 31.01 5.51 19.59
N PRO A 78 30.11 5.55 18.60
CA PRO A 78 28.70 5.36 18.83
C PRO A 78 28.41 3.92 19.25
N SER A 79 27.54 3.73 20.25
CA SER A 79 27.13 2.41 20.74
C SER A 79 26.20 1.65 19.78
N VAL A 80 25.82 2.28 18.65
CA VAL A 80 24.80 1.79 17.71
C VAL A 80 25.44 1.51 16.35
N GLY A 81 25.02 0.42 15.71
CA GLY A 81 25.28 0.18 14.28
C GLY A 81 26.66 -0.36 13.92
N LYS A 82 27.39 -0.97 14.89
CA LYS A 82 28.73 -1.55 14.72
C LYS A 82 29.66 -0.61 13.92
N PRO A 83 30.00 0.56 14.47
CA PRO A 83 30.74 1.57 13.74
C PRO A 83 32.12 1.06 13.34
N ILE A 84 32.49 1.29 12.07
CA ILE A 84 33.87 1.13 11.62
C ILE A 84 34.57 2.45 11.91
N ALA A 85 35.55 2.44 12.81
CA ALA A 85 36.33 3.63 13.13
C ALA A 85 37.18 4.05 11.92
N LEU A 86 37.01 5.30 11.49
CA LEU A 86 37.86 5.99 10.53
C LEU A 86 38.82 6.92 11.29
N ALA A 87 39.88 7.36 10.63
CA ALA A 87 40.79 8.36 11.19
C ALA A 87 40.06 9.68 11.50
N ASP A 88 40.54 10.39 12.53
CA ASP A 88 40.10 11.73 12.97
C ASP A 88 38.69 11.79 13.62
N GLY A 89 38.33 10.79 14.45
CA GLY A 89 37.03 10.81 15.14
C GLY A 89 35.82 10.62 14.21
N ARG A 90 36.06 10.07 13.01
CA ARG A 90 35.02 9.70 12.05
C ARG A 90 34.66 8.24 12.22
N TYR A 91 33.40 7.91 12.01
CA TYR A 91 32.88 6.55 12.08
C TYR A 91 32.00 6.29 10.86
N LEU A 92 32.21 5.15 10.20
CA LEU A 92 31.33 4.68 9.14
C LEU A 92 30.23 3.84 9.77
N ILE A 93 28.98 4.26 9.57
CA ILE A 93 27.81 3.63 10.18
C ILE A 93 26.80 3.27 9.10
N ARG A 94 26.13 2.14 9.27
CA ARG A 94 25.01 1.76 8.41
C ARG A 94 23.77 2.58 8.76
N THR A 95 23.25 3.30 7.78
CA THR A 95 22.14 4.24 7.95
C THR A 95 20.85 3.53 8.41
N ASN A 96 20.65 2.29 8.00
CA ASN A 96 19.46 1.49 8.36
C ASN A 96 19.51 0.97 9.81
N GLU A 97 20.69 0.85 10.42
CA GLU A 97 20.86 0.40 11.82
C GLU A 97 20.69 1.55 12.83
N VAL A 98 20.68 2.81 12.38
CA VAL A 98 20.51 3.98 13.25
C VAL A 98 19.03 4.39 13.34
N PRO A 99 18.46 4.53 14.56
CA PRO A 99 17.10 5.03 14.77
C PRO A 99 16.87 6.38 14.08
N SER A 100 15.66 6.60 13.55
CA SER A 100 15.31 7.83 12.82
C SER A 100 15.47 9.09 13.67
N ASP A 101 15.24 8.98 14.98
CA ASP A 101 15.29 10.13 15.90
C ASP A 101 16.73 10.59 16.10
N MET A 102 17.64 9.64 16.32
CA MET A 102 19.08 9.91 16.42
C MET A 102 19.65 10.44 15.11
N ARG A 103 19.22 9.89 13.95
CA ARG A 103 19.64 10.42 12.63
C ARG A 103 19.29 11.88 12.47
N LYS A 104 18.05 12.28 12.79
CA LYS A 104 17.63 13.69 12.73
C LYS A 104 18.48 14.57 13.65
N THR A 105 18.78 14.11 14.87
CA THR A 105 19.64 14.89 15.78
C THR A 105 21.05 15.07 15.23
N TRP A 106 21.63 14.03 14.63
CA TRP A 106 22.97 14.09 14.05
C TRP A 106 23.03 14.90 12.75
N GLU A 107 21.96 14.90 11.96
CA GLU A 107 21.83 15.79 10.79
C GLU A 107 21.71 17.25 11.23
N LEU A 108 20.88 17.54 12.24
CA LEU A 108 20.69 18.90 12.77
C LEU A 108 21.96 19.44 13.45
N SER A 109 22.75 18.56 14.08
CA SER A 109 24.02 18.93 14.69
C SER A 109 25.19 18.99 13.70
N GLY A 110 24.97 18.66 12.42
CA GLY A 110 26.01 18.57 11.40
C GLY A 110 27.00 17.41 11.60
N ALA A 111 26.72 16.50 12.52
CA ALA A 111 27.57 15.35 12.84
C ALA A 111 27.42 14.20 11.81
N LEU A 112 26.26 14.08 11.15
CA LEU A 112 26.03 13.11 10.08
C LEU A 112 26.31 13.77 8.72
N SER A 113 27.23 13.20 7.94
CA SER A 113 27.48 13.65 6.57
C SER A 113 26.24 13.38 5.70
N ALA A 114 25.85 14.37 4.90
CA ALA A 114 24.81 14.21 3.88
C ALA A 114 25.21 13.23 2.76
N LYS A 115 26.52 12.99 2.59
CA LYS A 115 27.06 12.10 1.55
C LYS A 115 26.87 10.63 1.95
N ARG A 116 26.53 9.80 0.96
CA ARG A 116 26.40 8.35 1.13
C ARG A 116 27.62 7.62 0.54
N TYR A 117 27.96 6.51 1.16
CA TYR A 117 29.18 5.76 0.89
C TYR A 117 28.90 4.28 0.67
N LEU A 118 29.70 3.65 -0.16
CA LEU A 118 29.74 2.20 -0.33
C LEU A 118 30.98 1.66 0.37
N PHE A 119 30.81 0.68 1.26
CA PHE A 119 31.92 -0.06 1.84
C PHE A 119 32.10 -1.38 1.09
N VAL A 120 33.32 -1.65 0.66
CA VAL A 120 33.76 -2.88 0.01
C VAL A 120 34.63 -3.67 1.00
N PRO A 121 34.14 -4.78 1.56
CA PRO A 121 34.91 -5.62 2.47
C PRO A 121 36.13 -6.24 1.77
N GLN A 122 37.23 -6.41 2.51
CA GLN A 122 38.37 -7.22 2.05
C GLN A 122 37.97 -8.69 1.89
N GLY A 123 38.53 -9.36 0.87
CA GLY A 123 38.23 -10.75 0.51
C GLY A 123 36.92 -10.93 -0.29
N SER A 124 36.29 -9.85 -0.72
CA SER A 124 35.04 -9.90 -1.49
C SER A 124 35.28 -9.82 -3.01
N ALA A 125 34.34 -10.31 -3.82
CA ALA A 125 34.44 -10.21 -5.29
C ALA A 125 34.54 -8.75 -5.78
N GLN A 126 34.05 -7.80 -4.98
CA GLN A 126 34.11 -6.37 -5.24
C GLN A 126 35.51 -5.76 -5.01
N GLU A 127 36.39 -6.44 -4.26
CA GLU A 127 37.75 -5.97 -4.00
C GLU A 127 38.57 -5.85 -5.29
N ALA A 128 38.39 -6.78 -6.24
CA ALA A 128 39.08 -6.73 -7.53
C ALA A 128 38.81 -5.42 -8.30
N VAL A 129 37.60 -4.88 -8.16
CA VAL A 129 37.23 -3.58 -8.75
C VAL A 129 37.81 -2.42 -7.94
N ALA A 130 37.80 -2.54 -6.61
CA ALA A 130 38.38 -1.52 -5.72
C ALA A 130 39.89 -1.36 -5.94
N SER A 131 40.63 -2.46 -6.11
CA SER A 131 42.08 -2.45 -6.39
C SER A 131 42.42 -1.87 -7.76
N ARG A 132 41.48 -1.89 -8.72
CA ARG A 132 41.67 -1.32 -10.06
C ARG A 132 41.61 0.21 -10.07
N TYR A 133 40.95 0.81 -9.07
CA TYR A 133 40.73 2.26 -8.96
C TYR A 133 41.12 2.82 -7.59
N PRO A 134 42.40 2.74 -7.19
CA PRO A 134 42.84 3.17 -5.86
C PRO A 134 42.56 4.64 -5.55
N GLN A 135 42.44 5.50 -6.57
CA GLN A 135 42.10 6.92 -6.40
C GLN A 135 40.62 7.18 -6.05
N VAL A 136 39.73 6.21 -6.24
CA VAL A 136 38.29 6.31 -5.96
C VAL A 136 37.96 5.76 -4.57
N PHE A 137 38.77 4.82 -4.08
CA PHE A 137 38.53 4.07 -2.86
C PHE A 137 39.51 4.47 -1.77
N THR A 138 38.99 4.99 -0.66
CA THR A 138 39.78 5.29 0.53
C THR A 138 39.84 4.06 1.44
N PRO A 139 41.04 3.67 1.93
CA PRO A 139 41.19 2.49 2.79
C PRO A 139 40.54 2.72 4.17
N ALA A 140 39.90 1.69 4.71
CA ALA A 140 39.34 1.66 6.06
C ALA A 140 39.64 0.31 6.73
N PRO A 141 39.51 0.20 8.07
CA PRO A 141 39.66 -1.08 8.74
C PRO A 141 38.67 -2.12 8.18
N GLY A 142 39.21 -3.21 7.60
CA GLY A 142 38.43 -4.32 7.02
C GLY A 142 37.93 -4.12 5.59
N GLY A 143 38.34 -3.07 4.87
CA GLY A 143 37.84 -2.79 3.53
C GLY A 143 38.31 -1.47 2.93
N SER A 144 37.68 -1.09 1.83
CA SER A 144 37.78 0.27 1.29
C SER A 144 36.40 0.85 1.10
N PHE A 145 36.26 2.17 1.24
CA PHE A 145 34.99 2.85 1.01
C PHE A 145 35.11 3.91 -0.08
N ALA A 146 34.02 4.14 -0.81
CA ALA A 146 33.94 5.14 -1.87
C ALA A 146 32.67 5.99 -1.70
N SER A 147 32.77 7.29 -1.97
CA SER A 147 31.62 8.20 -1.99
C SER A 147 30.77 7.98 -3.23
N GLU A 148 29.50 8.36 -3.18
CA GLU A 148 28.61 8.31 -4.35
C GLU A 148 29.18 9.07 -5.56
N GLU A 149 29.73 10.27 -5.32
CA GLU A 149 30.35 11.10 -6.37
C GLU A 149 31.52 10.38 -7.05
N ALA A 150 32.37 9.72 -6.26
CA ALA A 150 33.52 9.00 -6.77
C ALA A 150 33.10 7.73 -7.54
N LEU A 151 32.02 7.07 -7.11
CA LEU A 151 31.44 5.91 -7.84
C LEU A 151 30.82 6.31 -9.18
N ARG A 152 30.27 7.52 -9.31
CA ARG A 152 29.72 8.02 -10.60
C ARG A 152 30.80 8.25 -11.66
N ALA A 153 32.06 8.43 -11.25
CA ALA A 153 33.18 8.57 -12.17
C ALA A 153 33.67 7.22 -12.75
N LEU A 154 33.20 6.10 -12.21
CA LEU A 154 33.58 4.77 -12.68
C LEU A 154 32.77 4.35 -13.93
N PRO A 155 33.36 3.48 -14.79
CA PRO A 155 32.61 2.87 -15.88
C PRO A 155 31.37 2.10 -15.38
N ALA A 156 30.30 2.11 -16.19
CA ALA A 156 29.05 1.43 -15.84
C ALA A 156 29.24 -0.09 -15.59
N ALA A 157 30.16 -0.74 -16.30
CA ALA A 157 30.45 -2.16 -16.11
C ALA A 157 30.95 -2.47 -14.69
N ASP A 158 31.86 -1.64 -14.17
CA ASP A 158 32.48 -1.85 -12.86
C ASP A 158 31.53 -1.49 -11.71
N THR A 159 30.69 -0.47 -11.89
CA THR A 159 29.66 -0.10 -10.90
C THR A 159 28.57 -1.17 -10.76
N ILE A 160 28.25 -1.90 -11.83
CA ILE A 160 27.32 -3.04 -11.77
C ILE A 160 27.89 -4.17 -10.90
N VAL A 161 29.19 -4.48 -11.03
CA VAL A 161 29.86 -5.51 -10.20
C VAL A 161 29.86 -5.09 -8.73
N LEU A 162 30.19 -3.83 -8.44
CA LEU A 162 30.16 -3.28 -7.07
C LEU A 162 28.76 -3.35 -6.44
N ARG A 163 27.70 -3.15 -7.24
CA ARG A 163 26.29 -3.18 -6.79
C ARG A 163 25.56 -4.49 -7.07
N GLN A 164 26.24 -5.55 -7.52
CA GLN A 164 25.60 -6.79 -7.96
C GLN A 164 24.71 -7.43 -6.86
N GLY A 165 25.14 -7.36 -5.60
CA GLY A 165 24.36 -7.83 -4.46
C GLY A 165 23.05 -7.04 -4.27
N ALA A 166 23.11 -5.72 -4.44
CA ALA A 166 21.93 -4.87 -4.36
C ALA A 166 20.97 -5.12 -5.52
N ILE A 167 21.47 -5.24 -6.75
CA ILE A 167 20.67 -5.54 -7.94
C ILE A 167 19.92 -6.87 -7.78
N THR A 168 20.62 -7.90 -7.31
CA THR A 168 20.00 -9.22 -7.07
C THR A 168 18.90 -9.13 -6.01
N GLY A 169 19.12 -8.36 -4.95
CA GLY A 169 18.12 -8.10 -3.92
C GLY A 169 16.87 -7.38 -4.45
N VAL A 170 17.06 -6.33 -5.25
CA VAL A 170 15.96 -5.61 -5.93
C VAL A 170 15.18 -6.54 -6.84
N ILE A 171 15.85 -7.39 -7.64
CA ILE A 171 15.16 -8.32 -8.55
C ILE A 171 14.29 -9.31 -7.76
N ARG A 172 14.80 -9.89 -6.67
CA ARG A 172 14.00 -10.79 -5.82
C ARG A 172 12.77 -10.08 -5.25
N LEU A 173 12.96 -8.85 -4.79
CA LEU A 173 11.87 -8.03 -4.24
C LEU A 173 10.86 -7.62 -5.32
N ALA A 174 11.32 -7.34 -6.54
CA ALA A 174 10.48 -7.04 -7.70
C ALA A 174 9.63 -8.26 -8.11
N ILE A 175 10.22 -9.46 -8.08
CA ILE A 175 9.48 -10.72 -8.31
C ILE A 175 8.41 -10.91 -7.23
N LEU A 176 8.76 -10.73 -5.95
CA LEU A 176 7.80 -10.81 -4.85
C LEU A 176 6.66 -9.79 -5.01
N PHE A 177 7.00 -8.56 -5.40
CA PHE A 177 6.03 -7.50 -5.68
C PHE A 177 5.09 -7.87 -6.84
N ALA A 178 5.63 -8.41 -7.93
CA ALA A 178 4.84 -8.89 -9.07
C ALA A 178 3.87 -10.01 -8.65
N ILE A 179 4.35 -10.98 -7.85
CA ILE A 179 3.50 -12.05 -7.31
C ILE A 179 2.40 -11.46 -6.42
N ALA A 180 2.72 -10.51 -5.54
CA ALA A 180 1.74 -9.85 -4.69
C ALA A 180 0.67 -9.11 -5.51
N LEU A 181 1.07 -8.46 -6.63
CA LEU A 181 0.13 -7.82 -7.56
C LEU A 181 -0.81 -8.83 -8.22
N ILE A 182 -0.27 -9.97 -8.67
CA ILE A 182 -1.08 -11.03 -9.29
C ILE A 182 -2.07 -11.58 -8.26
N ILE A 183 -1.64 -11.87 -7.03
CA ILE A 183 -2.51 -12.33 -5.95
C ILE A 183 -3.60 -11.29 -5.67
N ARG A 184 -3.23 -10.01 -5.50
CA ARG A 184 -4.17 -8.91 -5.31
C ARG A 184 -5.20 -8.86 -6.43
N PHE A 185 -4.76 -9.00 -7.68
CA PHE A 185 -5.63 -8.99 -8.85
C PHE A 185 -6.62 -10.15 -8.83
N LEU A 186 -6.14 -11.39 -8.62
CA LEU A 186 -6.99 -12.58 -8.57
C LEU A 186 -8.04 -12.51 -7.45
N PHE A 187 -7.63 -12.10 -6.24
CA PHE A 187 -8.54 -11.90 -5.12
C PHE A 187 -9.54 -10.76 -5.40
N GLY A 188 -9.10 -9.69 -6.08
CA GLY A 188 -9.96 -8.58 -6.48
C GLY A 188 -11.04 -9.01 -7.45
N VAL A 189 -10.67 -9.74 -8.51
CA VAL A 189 -11.62 -10.29 -9.49
C VAL A 189 -12.61 -11.23 -8.78
N GLY A 190 -12.12 -12.12 -7.92
CA GLY A 190 -12.99 -13.02 -7.15
C GLY A 190 -13.98 -12.26 -6.25
N GLN A 191 -13.49 -11.25 -5.51
CA GLN A 191 -14.32 -10.44 -4.63
C GLN A 191 -15.41 -9.68 -5.40
N VAL A 192 -15.07 -9.03 -6.52
CA VAL A 192 -16.03 -8.30 -7.35
C VAL A 192 -17.06 -9.27 -7.96
N TYR A 193 -16.61 -10.42 -8.46
CA TYR A 193 -17.51 -11.43 -9.02
C TYR A 193 -18.49 -11.98 -7.97
N LEU A 194 -18.01 -12.32 -6.78
CA LEU A 194 -18.86 -12.80 -5.68
C LEU A 194 -19.87 -11.73 -5.24
N LEU A 195 -19.43 -10.46 -5.14
CA LEU A 195 -20.30 -9.35 -4.78
C LEU A 195 -21.40 -9.16 -5.82
N GLN A 196 -21.05 -9.17 -7.11
CA GLN A 196 -22.00 -9.03 -8.21
C GLN A 196 -23.00 -10.20 -8.23
N LEU A 197 -22.51 -11.44 -8.12
CA LEU A 197 -23.35 -12.63 -8.08
C LEU A 197 -24.33 -12.58 -6.91
N THR A 198 -23.86 -12.13 -5.73
CA THR A 198 -24.70 -11.97 -4.54
C THR A 198 -25.78 -10.92 -4.77
N GLY A 199 -25.41 -9.76 -5.33
CA GLY A 199 -26.34 -8.69 -5.68
C GLY A 199 -27.42 -9.16 -6.65
N GLN A 200 -27.05 -9.84 -7.74
CA GLN A 200 -28.00 -10.36 -8.72
C GLN A 200 -28.96 -11.39 -8.12
N LYS A 201 -28.49 -12.27 -7.24
CA LYS A 201 -29.34 -13.26 -6.56
C LYS A 201 -30.35 -12.60 -5.60
N VAL A 202 -29.89 -11.64 -4.79
CA VAL A 202 -30.77 -10.84 -3.92
C VAL A 202 -31.84 -10.14 -4.75
N MET A 203 -31.44 -9.51 -5.86
CA MET A 203 -32.32 -8.81 -6.79
C MET A 203 -33.36 -9.72 -7.43
N TYR A 204 -32.94 -10.89 -7.89
CA TYR A 204 -33.84 -11.91 -8.44
C TYR A 204 -34.92 -12.31 -7.43
N ASP A 205 -34.53 -12.58 -6.19
CA ASP A 205 -35.47 -12.96 -5.13
C ASP A 205 -36.41 -11.82 -4.75
N MET A 206 -35.91 -10.58 -4.69
CA MET A 206 -36.74 -9.40 -4.45
C MET A 206 -37.79 -9.24 -5.56
N ARG A 207 -37.39 -9.32 -6.84
CA ARG A 207 -38.33 -9.25 -7.98
C ARG A 207 -39.36 -10.37 -7.93
N ARG A 208 -38.94 -11.60 -7.63
CA ARG A 208 -39.85 -12.75 -7.52
C ARG A 208 -40.90 -12.56 -6.43
N GLN A 209 -40.50 -12.09 -5.24
CA GLN A 209 -41.42 -11.85 -4.14
C GLN A 209 -42.39 -10.70 -4.42
N ILE A 210 -41.89 -9.60 -4.97
CA ILE A 210 -42.71 -8.45 -5.33
C ILE A 210 -43.74 -8.84 -6.40
N PHE A 211 -43.32 -9.55 -7.45
CA PHE A 211 -44.22 -10.02 -8.49
C PHE A 211 -45.30 -10.96 -7.96
N ALA A 212 -44.92 -11.93 -7.11
CA ALA A 212 -45.86 -12.85 -6.48
C ALA A 212 -46.87 -12.13 -5.57
N HIS A 213 -46.46 -11.05 -4.89
CA HIS A 213 -47.36 -10.24 -4.08
C HIS A 213 -48.35 -9.46 -4.95
N VAL A 214 -47.87 -8.81 -6.01
CA VAL A 214 -48.71 -8.06 -6.96
C VAL A 214 -49.78 -8.96 -7.57
N LEU A 215 -49.42 -10.17 -8.02
CA LEU A 215 -50.39 -11.11 -8.61
C LEU A 215 -51.48 -11.61 -7.64
N ARG A 216 -51.30 -11.46 -6.33
CA ARG A 216 -52.28 -11.90 -5.30
C ARG A 216 -53.17 -10.77 -4.79
N LEU A 217 -52.99 -9.54 -5.28
CA LEU A 217 -53.81 -8.40 -4.87
C LEU A 217 -55.24 -8.51 -5.44
N PRO A 218 -56.27 -8.05 -4.70
CA PRO A 218 -57.64 -8.08 -5.16
C PRO A 218 -57.85 -7.15 -6.37
N LEU A 219 -58.81 -7.49 -7.24
CA LEU A 219 -59.09 -6.75 -8.47
C LEU A 219 -59.35 -5.25 -8.21
N SER A 220 -59.98 -4.91 -7.08
CA SER A 220 -60.25 -3.54 -6.64
C SER A 220 -58.99 -2.68 -6.45
N TYR A 221 -57.83 -3.30 -6.20
CA TYR A 221 -56.55 -2.59 -6.12
C TYR A 221 -56.11 -2.07 -7.50
N PHE A 222 -56.37 -2.85 -8.55
CA PHE A 222 -56.02 -2.52 -9.94
C PHE A 222 -56.97 -1.49 -10.56
N ASP A 223 -58.20 -1.37 -10.07
CA ASP A 223 -59.15 -0.35 -10.52
C ASP A 223 -58.72 1.09 -10.11
N SER A 224 -57.97 1.21 -9.01
CA SER A 224 -57.48 2.49 -8.47
C SER A 224 -56.06 2.88 -8.91
N THR A 225 -55.32 1.97 -9.57
CA THR A 225 -53.93 2.20 -9.97
C THR A 225 -53.68 1.77 -11.41
N PRO A 226 -53.22 2.68 -12.30
CA PRO A 226 -52.95 2.32 -13.69
C PRO A 226 -51.90 1.21 -13.79
N VAL A 227 -52.21 0.13 -14.51
CA VAL A 227 -51.37 -1.08 -14.63
C VAL A 227 -49.94 -0.76 -15.12
N GLY A 228 -49.80 0.23 -16.01
CA GLY A 228 -48.49 0.69 -16.49
C GLY A 228 -47.58 1.21 -15.36
N ARG A 229 -48.15 1.85 -14.32
CA ARG A 229 -47.39 2.34 -13.16
C ARG A 229 -46.88 1.21 -12.27
N LEU A 230 -47.63 0.10 -12.19
CA LEU A 230 -47.22 -1.07 -11.41
C LEU A 230 -46.06 -1.82 -12.07
N VAL A 231 -46.11 -2.03 -13.38
CA VAL A 231 -45.01 -2.65 -14.14
C VAL A 231 -43.74 -1.80 -14.07
N THR A 232 -43.87 -0.47 -14.19
CA THR A 232 -42.74 0.44 -14.04
C THR A 232 -42.17 0.40 -12.62
N ARG A 233 -42.98 0.39 -11.55
CA ARG A 233 -42.47 0.29 -10.17
C ARG A 233 -41.77 -1.03 -9.88
N VAL A 234 -42.32 -2.16 -10.32
CA VAL A 234 -41.67 -3.47 -10.10
C VAL A 234 -40.34 -3.59 -10.84
N THR A 235 -40.22 -2.94 -12.01
CA THR A 235 -39.00 -2.98 -12.82
C THR A 235 -37.97 -1.94 -12.38
N ASN A 236 -38.43 -0.74 -11.99
CA ASN A 236 -37.59 0.44 -11.73
C ASN A 236 -37.24 0.62 -10.24
N ASP A 237 -38.13 0.29 -9.30
CA ASP A 237 -37.86 0.45 -7.85
C ASP A 237 -36.98 -0.69 -7.29
N VAL A 238 -36.77 -1.75 -8.07
CA VAL A 238 -35.87 -2.85 -7.69
C VAL A 238 -34.51 -2.69 -8.37
N ALA A 239 -34.38 -1.97 -9.50
CA ALA A 239 -33.15 -1.91 -10.31
C ALA A 239 -32.05 -1.00 -9.73
#